data_AF-A0A828Y715-F1
#
_entry.id   AF-A0A828Y715-F1
#
_cell.length_a   1.000
_cell.length_b   1.000
_cell.length_c   1.000
_cell.angle_alpha   90.00
_cell.angle_beta   90.00
_cell.angle_gamma   90.00
#
_symmetry.space_group_name_H-M   'P 1'
#
loop_
_entity.id
_entity.type
_entity.pdbx_description
1 polymer ?
#
loop_
_entity_poly.entity_id
_entity_poly.type
_entity_poly.pdbx_seq_one_letter_code
_entity_poly.pdbx_strand_id
1 'polypeptide(L)'
;MKRKNKISIPEIIIFLIFILVLSLFTGFSALGLYAFGKQIQKSWESVSWMPSTATIISHPSEEEEKLDEIIAKKKFLYGYIVNGTDYKNDTIRFGLSENEIESRIQNLKKNQNISIYYNPDNPKESVVENAFEFSNLIYPILFFVFCFLLSILFFSVEISSILFLFGKEKIAGSTIKMFFGTLLAIFTFIPLSFVSFSAHEIYKGIQSNTWKKTNGKILSIRTIYDNHSTKHSNTKVFYQYASGGKTYTNSKISYLKEFPYIGEEFDTFNLYNSSDSVSVFLNPDTKEESVLIQGTGIFPFFVLLLGVCFSNIFGFWFAIYIDSHKTLTKKISPQKQRSVLFTSFFLPFLAVALRISFLGFQNVYIYHLAENWPITEATIIGAHVHVQDKNGVHQNISDRTRLSQYIPKIEYSYRIENKEYIGNRIQIGGIWSSSNSSVAEEILKKYENRSVWIHYNPKNPTESYLERSGVFSAYSIGIISGLFSVFIFLILIRIWKIKK
;
A
#
# COMPACT_ATOMS: atom_id res chain seq x y z
N MET A 1 13.42 61.73 -23.94
CA MET A 1 12.65 60.99 -24.97
C MET A 1 12.72 59.50 -24.62
N LYS A 2 11.67 58.93 -24.00
CA LYS A 2 11.63 57.50 -23.65
C LYS A 2 11.53 56.70 -24.96
N ARG A 3 12.56 55.92 -25.31
CA ARG A 3 12.45 54.93 -26.41
C ARG A 3 11.28 54.01 -26.07
N LYS A 4 10.23 54.02 -26.90
CA LYS A 4 9.21 52.95 -26.88
C LYS A 4 9.95 51.67 -27.25
N ASN A 5 10.13 50.76 -26.28
CA ASN A 5 10.55 49.39 -26.57
C ASN A 5 9.50 48.79 -27.51
N LYS A 6 9.80 48.76 -28.82
CA LYS A 6 9.01 47.97 -29.77
C LYS A 6 9.42 46.52 -29.56
N ILE A 7 8.46 45.70 -29.17
CA ILE A 7 8.62 44.24 -29.06
C ILE A 7 9.12 43.72 -30.41
N SER A 8 10.23 42.97 -30.41
CA SER A 8 10.82 42.45 -31.64
C SER A 8 10.05 41.21 -32.14
N ILE A 9 10.06 40.94 -33.45
CA ILE A 9 9.43 39.73 -34.02
C ILE A 9 9.94 38.44 -33.34
N PRO A 10 11.25 38.27 -33.05
CA PRO A 10 11.75 37.14 -32.27
C PRO A 10 11.12 37.00 -30.88
N GLU A 11 10.86 38.11 -30.17
CA GLU A 11 10.21 38.09 -28.85
C GLU A 11 8.75 37.60 -28.94
N ILE A 12 8.03 38.01 -29.99
CA ILE A 12 6.65 37.54 -30.24
C ILE A 12 6.64 36.04 -30.54
N ILE A 13 7.60 35.55 -31.35
CA ILE A 13 7.72 34.14 -31.68
C ILE A 13 8.01 33.31 -30.42
N ILE A 14 8.96 33.75 -29.59
CA ILE A 14 9.29 33.10 -28.32
C ILE A 14 8.05 33.04 -27.41
N PHE A 15 7.30 34.15 -27.30
CA PHE A 15 6.08 34.22 -26.51
C PHE A 15 4.99 33.24 -26.99
N LEU A 16 4.75 33.15 -28.30
CA LEU A 16 3.81 32.20 -28.87
C LEU A 16 4.22 30.74 -28.64
N ILE A 17 5.53 30.45 -28.68
CA ILE A 17 6.07 29.12 -28.35
C ILE A 17 5.77 28.77 -26.89
N PHE A 18 5.97 29.71 -25.94
CA PHE A 18 5.66 29.47 -24.53
C PHE A 18 4.17 29.19 -24.29
N ILE A 19 3.26 29.97 -24.89
CA ILE A 19 1.80 29.74 -24.79
C ILE A 19 1.43 28.36 -25.34
N LEU A 20 1.97 27.99 -26.50
CA LEU A 20 1.72 26.69 -27.12
C LEU A 20 2.17 25.55 -26.18
N VAL A 21 3.37 25.67 -25.62
CA VAL A 21 3.95 24.69 -24.68
C VAL A 21 3.10 24.59 -23.40
N LEU A 22 2.70 25.72 -22.81
CA LEU A 22 1.88 25.75 -21.62
C LEU A 22 0.52 25.07 -21.84
N SER A 23 -0.15 25.43 -22.95
CA SER A 23 -1.45 24.88 -23.35
C SER A 23 -1.38 23.36 -23.54
N LEU A 24 -0.31 22.90 -24.18
CA LEU A 24 -0.03 21.49 -24.43
C LEU A 24 0.14 20.71 -23.13
N PHE A 25 0.93 21.21 -22.18
CA PHE A 25 1.09 20.56 -20.87
C PHE A 25 -0.17 20.56 -20.01
N THR A 26 -0.95 21.65 -20.03
CA THR A 26 -2.25 21.67 -19.33
C THR A 26 -3.25 20.69 -19.94
N GLY A 27 -3.29 20.57 -21.27
CA GLY A 27 -4.14 19.61 -21.97
C GLY A 27 -3.75 18.16 -21.68
N PHE A 28 -2.46 17.83 -21.73
CA PHE A 28 -1.96 16.50 -21.36
C PHE A 28 -2.22 16.16 -19.90
N SER A 29 -2.10 17.13 -18.99
CA SER A 29 -2.42 16.93 -17.57
C SER A 29 -3.91 16.60 -17.36
N ALA A 30 -4.81 17.34 -18.00
CA ALA A 30 -6.25 17.10 -17.90
C ALA A 30 -6.67 15.75 -18.51
N LEU A 31 -6.13 15.40 -19.68
CA LEU A 31 -6.36 14.10 -20.32
C LEU A 31 -5.80 12.95 -19.48
N GLY A 32 -4.61 13.13 -18.91
CA GLY A 32 -4.00 12.18 -17.99
C GLY A 32 -4.87 11.94 -16.75
N LEU A 33 -5.35 13.01 -16.10
CA LEU A 33 -6.27 12.92 -14.95
C LEU A 33 -7.56 12.18 -15.30
N TYR A 34 -8.17 12.49 -16.45
CA TYR A 34 -9.41 11.86 -16.87
C TYR A 34 -9.22 10.36 -17.17
N ALA A 35 -8.22 10.02 -17.98
CA ALA A 35 -7.95 8.64 -18.37
C ALA A 35 -7.53 7.80 -17.15
N PHE A 36 -6.63 8.34 -16.32
CA PHE A 36 -6.13 7.64 -15.15
C PHE A 36 -7.16 7.57 -14.03
N GLY A 37 -7.89 8.66 -13.76
CA GLY A 37 -8.95 8.70 -12.76
C GLY A 37 -10.02 7.66 -13.02
N LYS A 38 -10.43 7.49 -14.29
CA LYS A 38 -11.38 6.44 -14.69
C LYS A 38 -10.82 5.03 -14.43
N GLN A 39 -9.54 4.81 -14.70
CA GLN A 39 -8.90 3.51 -14.47
C GLN A 39 -8.75 3.19 -12.97
N ILE A 40 -8.37 4.17 -12.16
CA ILE A 40 -8.33 4.08 -10.69
C ILE A 40 -9.72 3.73 -10.16
N GLN A 41 -10.73 4.48 -10.59
CA GLN A 41 -12.09 4.29 -10.12
C GLN A 41 -12.55 2.86 -10.37
N LYS A 42 -12.39 2.36 -11.60
CA LYS A 42 -12.75 0.97 -11.94
C LYS A 42 -11.92 -0.06 -11.17
N SER A 43 -10.62 0.18 -11.01
CA SER A 43 -9.76 -0.70 -10.21
C SER A 43 -10.24 -0.76 -8.76
N TRP A 44 -10.56 0.38 -8.15
CA TRP A 44 -11.10 0.50 -6.80
C TRP A 44 -12.44 -0.21 -6.65
N GLU A 45 -13.38 0.05 -7.56
CA GLU A 45 -14.69 -0.60 -7.59
C GLU A 45 -14.56 -2.12 -7.73
N SER A 46 -13.64 -2.60 -8.58
CA SER A 46 -13.42 -4.03 -8.83
C SER A 46 -13.07 -4.84 -7.59
N VAL A 47 -12.52 -4.21 -6.55
CA VAL A 47 -12.21 -4.86 -5.26
C VAL A 47 -13.47 -5.42 -4.58
N SER A 48 -14.63 -4.85 -4.87
CA SER A 48 -15.93 -5.25 -4.32
C SER A 48 -16.76 -6.12 -5.29
N TRP A 49 -16.28 -6.34 -6.51
CA TRP A 49 -17.00 -7.09 -7.54
C TRP A 49 -17.17 -8.57 -7.16
N MET A 50 -18.30 -9.16 -7.60
CA MET A 50 -18.72 -10.49 -7.17
C MET A 50 -17.94 -11.59 -7.88
N PRO A 51 -17.51 -12.64 -7.17
CA PRO A 51 -16.81 -13.76 -7.77
C PRO A 51 -17.72 -14.54 -8.74
N SER A 52 -17.16 -15.03 -9.85
CA SER A 52 -17.78 -16.01 -10.73
C SER A 52 -16.72 -16.89 -11.39
N THR A 53 -17.18 -17.90 -12.15
CA THR A 53 -16.33 -18.76 -12.97
C THR A 53 -16.54 -18.39 -14.44
N ALA A 54 -15.45 -18.24 -15.17
CA ALA A 54 -15.46 -18.02 -16.60
C ALA A 54 -14.70 -19.14 -17.32
N THR A 55 -15.03 -19.36 -18.59
CA THR A 55 -14.30 -20.26 -19.47
C THR A 55 -13.56 -19.43 -20.52
N ILE A 56 -12.27 -19.73 -20.73
CA ILE A 56 -11.46 -19.05 -21.76
C ILE A 56 -11.97 -19.46 -23.15
N ILE A 57 -12.49 -18.49 -23.90
CA ILE A 57 -13.05 -18.67 -25.24
C ILE A 57 -11.95 -18.56 -26.30
N SER A 58 -11.01 -17.64 -26.11
CA SER A 58 -9.94 -17.34 -27.07
C SER A 58 -8.65 -16.97 -26.35
N HIS A 59 -7.52 -17.49 -26.84
CA HIS A 59 -6.20 -17.20 -26.31
C HIS A 59 -5.21 -16.76 -27.42
N PRO A 60 -4.31 -15.78 -27.16
CA PRO A 60 -3.34 -15.32 -28.18
C PRO A 60 -2.33 -16.36 -28.67
N SER A 61 -2.16 -17.46 -27.93
CA SER A 61 -1.27 -18.56 -28.33
C SER A 61 -1.92 -19.60 -29.27
N GLU A 62 -3.18 -19.39 -29.69
CA GLU A 62 -3.82 -20.27 -30.67
C GLU A 62 -3.19 -20.08 -32.06
N GLU A 63 -2.89 -21.18 -32.77
CA GLU A 63 -2.42 -21.15 -34.16
C GLU A 63 -3.49 -20.54 -35.09
N GLU A 64 -3.03 -19.74 -36.07
CA GLU A 64 -3.87 -18.88 -36.90
C GLU A 64 -4.50 -19.57 -38.12
N GLU A 65 -5.67 -19.04 -38.51
CA GLU A 65 -6.29 -19.26 -39.82
C GLU A 65 -5.85 -18.13 -40.76
N LYS A 66 -5.23 -18.47 -41.90
CA LYS A 66 -4.75 -17.49 -42.88
C LYS A 66 -5.93 -16.83 -43.59
N LEU A 67 -6.34 -15.64 -43.13
CA LEU A 67 -7.12 -14.71 -43.94
C LEU A 67 -6.14 -13.79 -44.69
N ASP A 68 -6.07 -13.94 -46.01
CA ASP A 68 -5.43 -13.04 -46.99
C ASP A 68 -4.35 -12.09 -46.41
N GLU A 69 -3.13 -12.63 -46.28
CA GLU A 69 -1.86 -11.96 -45.95
C GLU A 69 -1.75 -11.18 -44.62
N ILE A 70 -2.79 -11.10 -43.78
CA ILE A 70 -2.70 -10.49 -42.44
C ILE A 70 -2.91 -11.55 -41.35
N ILE A 71 -1.80 -11.89 -40.68
CA ILE A 71 -1.73 -12.66 -39.44
C ILE A 71 -2.45 -11.88 -38.34
N ALA A 72 -3.71 -12.21 -38.08
CA ALA A 72 -4.54 -11.56 -37.07
C ALA A 72 -4.41 -12.29 -35.72
N LYS A 73 -3.54 -11.78 -34.83
CA LYS A 73 -3.40 -12.30 -33.46
C LYS A 73 -4.75 -12.36 -32.76
N LYS A 74 -5.15 -13.56 -32.30
CA LYS A 74 -6.36 -13.72 -31.48
C LYS A 74 -6.21 -12.95 -30.17
N LYS A 75 -7.27 -12.25 -29.76
CA LYS A 75 -7.31 -11.58 -28.45
C LYS A 75 -7.67 -12.58 -27.36
N PHE A 76 -7.14 -12.33 -26.15
CA PHE A 76 -7.58 -13.03 -24.95
C PHE A 76 -9.05 -12.69 -24.66
N LEU A 77 -9.92 -13.69 -24.57
CA LEU A 77 -11.34 -13.52 -24.24
C LEU A 77 -11.82 -14.67 -23.37
N TYR A 78 -12.64 -14.35 -22.37
CA TYR A 78 -13.34 -15.31 -21.53
C TYR A 78 -14.84 -15.04 -21.51
N GLY A 79 -15.63 -16.10 -21.34
CA GLY A 79 -17.08 -16.06 -21.25
C GLY A 79 -17.56 -16.52 -19.88
N TYR A 80 -18.62 -15.90 -19.38
CA TYR A 80 -19.18 -16.19 -18.06
C TYR A 80 -20.69 -15.92 -18.05
N ILE A 81 -21.38 -16.59 -17.13
CA ILE A 81 -22.84 -16.49 -17.01
C ILE A 81 -23.18 -15.79 -15.70
N VAL A 82 -24.02 -14.76 -15.78
CA VAL A 82 -24.59 -14.09 -14.61
C VAL A 82 -26.10 -14.05 -14.77
N ASN A 83 -26.83 -14.57 -13.78
CA ASN A 83 -28.30 -14.64 -13.79
C ASN A 83 -28.89 -15.24 -15.09
N GLY A 84 -28.24 -16.26 -15.65
CA GLY A 84 -28.66 -16.92 -16.90
C GLY A 84 -28.37 -16.16 -18.19
N THR A 85 -27.67 -15.01 -18.13
CA THR A 85 -27.22 -14.26 -19.30
C THR A 85 -25.74 -14.46 -19.55
N ASP A 86 -25.37 -14.74 -20.81
CA ASP A 86 -23.98 -14.89 -21.24
C ASP A 86 -23.30 -13.53 -21.44
N TYR A 87 -22.11 -13.39 -20.85
CA TYR A 87 -21.25 -12.24 -21.00
C TYR A 87 -19.86 -12.67 -21.49
N LYS A 88 -19.16 -11.74 -22.13
CA LYS A 88 -17.77 -11.91 -22.57
C LYS A 88 -16.95 -10.70 -22.17
N ASN A 89 -15.70 -10.92 -21.83
CA ASN A 89 -14.75 -9.86 -21.51
C ASN A 89 -13.32 -10.33 -21.76
N ASP A 90 -12.38 -9.39 -21.78
CA ASP A 90 -10.94 -9.59 -22.00
C ASP A 90 -10.09 -8.99 -20.87
N THR A 91 -10.71 -8.30 -19.92
CA THR A 91 -9.97 -7.55 -18.91
C THR A 91 -9.38 -8.50 -17.87
N ILE A 92 -8.06 -8.54 -17.76
CA ILE A 92 -7.34 -9.22 -16.67
C ILE A 92 -7.44 -8.38 -15.39
N ARG A 93 -6.94 -7.15 -15.44
CA ARG A 93 -6.94 -6.19 -14.33
C ARG A 93 -6.80 -4.78 -14.90
N PHE A 94 -7.46 -3.82 -14.27
CA PHE A 94 -7.27 -2.41 -14.62
C PHE A 94 -5.87 -1.94 -14.19
N GLY A 95 -5.13 -1.30 -15.09
CA GLY A 95 -3.83 -0.70 -14.81
C GLY A 95 -2.63 -1.48 -15.33
N LEU A 96 -2.83 -2.69 -15.88
CA LEU A 96 -1.74 -3.47 -16.47
C LEU A 96 -1.33 -2.94 -17.84
N SER A 97 -0.02 -2.97 -18.09
CA SER A 97 0.56 -2.82 -19.42
C SER A 97 0.36 -4.07 -20.27
N GLU A 98 0.50 -3.95 -21.59
CA GLU A 98 0.37 -5.10 -22.52
C GLU A 98 1.33 -6.23 -22.17
N ASN A 99 2.58 -5.91 -21.85
CA ASN A 99 3.59 -6.90 -21.45
C ASN A 99 3.20 -7.66 -20.17
N GLU A 100 2.61 -6.96 -19.18
CA GLU A 100 2.13 -7.60 -17.95
C GLU A 100 0.92 -8.49 -18.22
N ILE A 101 0.01 -8.07 -19.10
CA ILE A 101 -1.13 -8.88 -19.53
C ILE A 101 -0.62 -10.17 -20.19
N GLU A 102 0.31 -10.06 -21.15
CA GLU A 102 0.90 -11.21 -21.84
C GLU A 102 1.56 -12.20 -20.86
N SER A 103 2.34 -11.67 -19.92
CA SER A 103 2.96 -12.49 -18.86
C SER A 103 1.92 -13.20 -18.00
N ARG A 104 0.81 -12.54 -17.65
CA ARG A 104 -0.23 -13.10 -16.78
C ARG A 104 -1.04 -14.20 -17.46
N ILE A 105 -1.27 -14.08 -18.76
CA ILE A 105 -2.05 -15.05 -19.52
C ILE A 105 -1.20 -16.17 -20.12
N GLN A 106 0.14 -16.06 -20.14
CA GLN A 106 1.03 -17.02 -20.80
C GLN A 106 0.79 -18.49 -20.40
N ASN A 107 0.38 -18.73 -19.16
CA ASN A 107 0.13 -20.08 -18.63
C ASN A 107 -1.33 -20.54 -18.76
N LEU A 108 -2.22 -19.68 -19.26
CA LEU A 108 -3.63 -19.99 -19.47
C LEU A 108 -3.85 -20.68 -20.81
N LYS A 109 -4.86 -21.57 -20.86
CA LYS A 109 -5.20 -22.32 -22.07
C LYS A 109 -6.67 -22.14 -22.42
N LYS A 110 -6.99 -22.20 -23.72
CA LYS A 110 -8.37 -22.24 -24.19
C LYS A 110 -9.17 -23.35 -23.48
N ASN A 111 -10.45 -23.10 -23.23
CA ASN A 111 -11.38 -23.99 -22.52
C ASN A 111 -11.03 -24.25 -21.04
N GLN A 112 -9.98 -23.60 -20.51
CA GLN A 112 -9.71 -23.62 -19.08
C GLN A 112 -10.76 -22.76 -18.34
N ASN A 113 -11.22 -23.26 -17.20
CA ASN A 113 -12.04 -22.48 -16.29
C ASN A 113 -11.15 -21.61 -15.40
N ILE A 114 -11.45 -20.32 -15.33
CA ILE A 114 -10.76 -19.33 -14.53
C ILE A 114 -11.74 -18.64 -13.59
N SER A 115 -11.21 -18.18 -12.46
CA SER A 115 -11.96 -17.32 -11.55
C SER A 115 -11.98 -15.89 -12.09
N ILE A 116 -13.14 -15.26 -12.04
CA ILE A 116 -13.31 -13.84 -12.38
C ILE A 116 -14.09 -13.12 -11.28
N TYR A 117 -14.17 -11.82 -11.40
CA TYR A 117 -15.00 -10.94 -10.59
C TYR A 117 -15.80 -10.03 -11.52
N TYR A 118 -17.13 -10.02 -11.41
CA TYR A 118 -18.01 -9.20 -12.24
C TYR A 118 -18.67 -8.09 -11.43
N ASN A 119 -18.91 -6.95 -12.08
CA ASN A 119 -19.62 -5.83 -11.49
C ASN A 119 -21.11 -6.21 -11.32
N PRO A 120 -21.64 -6.28 -10.09
CA PRO A 120 -23.04 -6.67 -9.87
C PRO A 120 -24.05 -5.65 -10.44
N ASP A 121 -23.67 -4.37 -10.50
CA ASP A 121 -24.52 -3.31 -11.04
C ASP A 121 -24.46 -3.25 -12.58
N ASN A 122 -23.36 -3.74 -13.17
CA ASN A 122 -23.19 -3.83 -14.61
C ASN A 122 -22.43 -5.11 -15.01
N PRO A 123 -23.12 -6.27 -15.14
CA PRO A 123 -22.48 -7.57 -15.36
C PRO A 123 -21.69 -7.72 -16.66
N LYS A 124 -21.68 -6.72 -17.56
CA LYS A 124 -20.78 -6.67 -18.72
C LYS A 124 -19.33 -6.44 -18.31
N GLU A 125 -19.11 -5.82 -17.16
CA GLU A 125 -17.78 -5.55 -16.64
C GLU A 125 -17.32 -6.68 -15.72
N SER A 126 -16.11 -7.15 -15.96
CA SER A 126 -15.45 -8.15 -15.12
C SER A 126 -13.94 -8.03 -15.21
N VAL A 127 -13.26 -8.63 -14.25
CA VAL A 127 -11.80 -8.75 -14.20
C VAL A 127 -11.42 -10.16 -13.76
N VAL A 128 -10.31 -10.69 -14.25
CA VAL A 128 -9.73 -11.94 -13.75
C VAL A 128 -9.12 -11.70 -12.36
N GLU A 129 -8.43 -10.57 -12.20
CA GLU A 129 -7.77 -10.16 -10.97
C GLU A 129 -8.36 -8.83 -10.50
N ASN A 130 -9.12 -8.87 -9.41
CA ASN A 130 -9.45 -7.65 -8.69
C ASN A 130 -8.31 -7.33 -7.73
N ALA A 131 -7.45 -6.37 -8.07
CA ALA A 131 -6.46 -5.86 -7.13
C ALA A 131 -6.28 -4.37 -7.36
N PHE A 132 -6.21 -3.64 -6.25
CA PHE A 132 -5.81 -2.25 -6.24
C PHE A 132 -4.42 -2.16 -5.66
N GLU A 133 -3.43 -1.95 -6.53
CA GLU A 133 -2.06 -1.77 -6.10
C GLU A 133 -1.74 -0.27 -6.06
N PHE A 134 -1.42 0.22 -4.87
CA PHE A 134 -1.00 1.62 -4.70
C PHE A 134 0.24 1.96 -5.53
N SER A 135 1.10 0.99 -5.86
CA SER A 135 2.25 1.18 -6.75
C SER A 135 1.84 1.66 -8.14
N ASN A 136 0.69 1.24 -8.65
CA ASN A 136 0.19 1.64 -9.97
C ASN A 136 -0.26 3.11 -9.99
N LEU A 137 -0.44 3.71 -8.80
CA LEU A 137 -0.69 5.15 -8.65
C LEU A 137 0.59 5.99 -8.67
N ILE A 138 1.74 5.40 -8.37
CA ILE A 138 2.98 6.18 -8.17
C ILE A 138 3.38 6.88 -9.46
N TYR A 139 3.50 6.17 -10.58
CA TYR A 139 3.93 6.78 -11.84
C TYR A 139 2.94 7.83 -12.37
N PRO A 140 1.62 7.61 -12.34
CA PRO A 140 0.66 8.60 -12.82
C PRO A 140 0.55 9.81 -11.90
N ILE A 141 0.67 9.63 -10.57
CA ILE A 141 0.77 10.75 -9.63
C ILE A 141 2.06 11.53 -9.88
N LEU A 142 3.19 10.85 -10.04
CA LEU A 142 4.47 11.50 -10.35
C LEU A 142 4.42 12.24 -11.69
N PHE A 143 3.80 11.66 -12.72
CA PHE A 143 3.62 12.28 -14.02
C PHE A 143 2.71 13.52 -13.93
N PHE A 144 1.60 13.41 -13.21
CA PHE A 144 0.72 14.55 -12.96
C PHE A 144 1.44 15.67 -12.20
N VAL A 145 2.11 15.34 -11.10
CA VAL A 145 2.91 16.29 -10.31
C VAL A 145 3.99 16.92 -11.19
N PHE A 146 4.68 16.13 -12.02
CA PHE A 146 5.66 16.62 -12.98
C PHE A 146 5.05 17.62 -13.97
N CYS A 147 3.96 17.26 -14.66
CA CYS A 147 3.28 18.16 -15.60
C CYS A 147 2.75 19.44 -14.93
N PHE A 148 2.21 19.32 -13.71
CA PHE A 148 1.72 20.46 -12.94
C PHE A 148 2.85 21.40 -12.54
N LEU A 149 3.97 20.86 -12.04
CA LEU A 149 5.18 21.62 -11.72
C LEU A 149 5.77 22.30 -12.95
N LEU A 150 5.80 21.60 -14.08
CA LEU A 150 6.28 22.13 -15.34
C LEU A 150 5.39 23.28 -15.86
N SER A 151 4.06 23.13 -15.77
CA SER A 151 3.10 24.18 -16.14
C SER A 151 3.30 25.44 -15.28
N ILE A 152 3.50 25.28 -13.98
CA ILE A 152 3.77 26.39 -13.06
C ILE A 152 5.12 27.04 -13.35
N LEU A 153 6.15 26.25 -13.70
CA LEU A 153 7.46 26.75 -14.10
C LEU A 153 7.36 27.59 -15.36
N PHE A 154 6.75 27.06 -16.42
CA PHE A 154 6.60 27.76 -17.69
C PHE A 154 5.77 29.04 -17.54
N PHE A 155 4.66 28.99 -16.82
CA PHE A 155 3.83 30.17 -16.54
C PHE A 155 4.63 31.27 -15.80
N SER A 156 5.46 30.88 -14.84
CA SER A 156 6.27 31.85 -14.09
C SER A 156 7.41 32.48 -14.91
N VAL A 157 8.05 31.68 -15.77
CA VAL A 157 9.09 32.14 -16.69
C VAL A 157 8.48 33.08 -17.73
N GLU A 158 7.27 32.77 -18.20
CA GLU A 158 6.52 33.57 -19.16
C GLU A 158 6.18 34.96 -18.58
N ILE A 159 5.56 35.01 -17.39
CA ILE A 159 5.27 36.29 -16.72
C ILE A 159 6.55 37.06 -16.42
N SER A 160 7.61 36.39 -15.95
CA SER A 160 8.89 37.03 -15.68
C SER A 160 9.51 37.64 -16.94
N SER A 161 9.45 36.93 -18.06
CA SER A 161 9.97 37.39 -19.36
C SER A 161 9.18 38.58 -19.91
N ILE A 162 7.84 38.54 -19.84
CA ILE A 162 6.98 39.68 -20.20
C ILE A 162 7.36 40.92 -19.39
N LEU A 163 7.49 40.76 -18.07
CA LEU A 163 7.83 41.87 -17.18
C LEU A 163 9.22 42.43 -17.46
N PHE A 164 10.19 41.58 -17.81
CA PHE A 164 11.53 42.01 -18.21
C PHE A 164 11.49 42.85 -19.49
N LEU A 165 10.74 42.42 -20.52
CA LEU A 165 10.58 43.14 -21.79
C LEU A 165 9.95 44.53 -21.61
N PHE A 166 9.03 44.68 -20.64
CA PHE A 166 8.43 45.97 -20.27
C PHE A 166 9.29 46.81 -19.31
N GLY A 167 10.56 46.43 -19.07
CA GLY A 167 11.47 47.16 -18.19
C GLY A 167 11.10 47.09 -16.71
N LYS A 168 10.29 46.10 -16.32
CA LYS A 168 9.84 45.86 -14.94
C LYS A 168 10.69 44.78 -14.27
N GLU A 169 12.01 44.89 -14.36
CA GLU A 169 12.99 43.91 -13.83
C GLU A 169 12.75 43.55 -12.36
N LYS A 170 12.38 44.53 -11.54
CA LYS A 170 12.06 44.35 -10.12
C LYS A 170 10.82 43.47 -9.89
N ILE A 171 9.85 43.52 -10.80
CA ILE A 171 8.61 42.74 -10.76
C ILE A 171 8.84 41.35 -11.38
N ALA A 172 9.69 41.25 -12.41
CA ALA A 172 10.15 39.97 -12.97
C ALA A 172 10.84 39.10 -11.90
N GLY A 173 11.79 39.67 -11.15
CA GLY A 173 12.40 38.99 -10.00
C GLY A 173 11.40 38.59 -8.91
N SER A 174 10.30 39.34 -8.74
CA SER A 174 9.19 38.98 -7.84
C SER A 174 8.37 37.78 -8.35
N THR A 175 8.33 37.59 -9.67
CA THR A 175 7.59 36.50 -10.31
C THR A 175 8.30 35.16 -10.11
N ILE A 176 9.63 35.14 -10.24
CA ILE A 176 10.46 33.97 -9.91
C ILE A 176 10.33 33.61 -8.42
N LYS A 177 10.17 34.61 -7.54
CA LYS A 177 9.90 34.38 -6.11
C LYS A 177 8.51 33.79 -5.86
N MET A 178 7.50 34.20 -6.63
CA MET A 178 6.16 33.59 -6.62
C MET A 178 6.20 32.13 -7.08
N PHE A 179 7.01 31.80 -8.09
CA PHE A 179 7.24 30.43 -8.54
C PHE A 179 7.82 29.52 -7.46
N PHE A 180 8.86 29.98 -6.77
CA PHE A 180 9.40 29.24 -5.63
C PHE A 180 8.33 29.07 -4.54
N GLY A 181 7.48 30.08 -4.30
CA GLY A 181 6.36 29.99 -3.37
C GLY A 181 5.28 28.96 -3.77
N THR A 182 4.95 28.83 -5.06
CA THR A 182 3.97 27.85 -5.55
C THR A 182 4.53 26.43 -5.61
N LEU A 183 5.80 26.27 -6.00
CA LEU A 183 6.54 25.00 -5.88
C LEU A 183 6.52 24.51 -4.43
N LEU A 184 6.84 25.41 -3.49
CA LEU A 184 6.78 25.18 -2.05
C LEU A 184 5.34 24.76 -1.65
N ALA A 185 4.30 25.47 -2.08
CA ALA A 185 2.91 25.09 -1.78
C ALA A 185 2.55 23.63 -2.19
N ILE A 186 3.08 23.12 -3.30
CA ILE A 186 2.80 21.73 -3.74
C ILE A 186 3.44 20.69 -2.82
N PHE A 187 4.64 21.00 -2.32
CA PHE A 187 5.29 20.21 -1.28
C PHE A 187 4.58 20.29 0.09
N THR A 188 3.51 21.10 0.24
CA THR A 188 2.62 21.05 1.43
C THR A 188 1.47 20.08 1.29
N PHE A 189 0.95 19.89 0.07
CA PHE A 189 -0.22 19.04 -0.16
C PHE A 189 0.12 17.56 0.03
N ILE A 190 1.32 17.13 -0.38
CA ILE A 190 1.75 15.72 -0.24
C ILE A 190 1.89 15.32 1.24
N PRO A 191 2.58 16.08 2.12
CA PRO A 191 2.63 15.76 3.54
C PRO A 191 1.26 15.83 4.21
N LEU A 192 0.43 16.81 3.83
CA LEU A 192 -0.91 16.97 4.38
C LEU A 192 -1.84 15.82 3.98
N SER A 193 -1.72 15.29 2.76
CA SER A 193 -2.48 14.12 2.33
C SER A 193 -2.06 12.86 3.10
N PHE A 194 -0.77 12.65 3.35
CA PHE A 194 -0.29 11.57 4.21
C PHE A 194 -0.81 11.69 5.64
N VAL A 195 -0.77 12.90 6.22
CA VAL A 195 -1.33 13.15 7.56
C VAL A 195 -2.84 12.90 7.58
N SER A 196 -3.58 13.42 6.59
CA SER A 196 -5.04 13.28 6.50
C SER A 196 -5.48 11.82 6.33
N PHE A 197 -4.86 11.12 5.37
CA PHE A 197 -5.09 9.69 5.13
C PHE A 197 -4.79 8.86 6.37
N SER A 198 -3.64 9.07 6.99
CA SER A 198 -3.23 8.31 8.17
C SER A 198 -4.13 8.59 9.37
N ALA A 199 -4.50 9.86 9.57
CA ALA A 199 -5.43 10.24 10.63
C ALA A 199 -6.80 9.59 10.42
N HIS A 200 -7.29 9.54 9.18
CA HIS A 200 -8.54 8.85 8.83
C HIS A 200 -8.47 7.36 9.16
N GLU A 201 -7.43 6.66 8.72
CA GLU A 201 -7.27 5.22 8.94
C GLU A 201 -7.10 4.87 10.43
N ILE A 202 -6.33 5.66 11.17
CA ILE A 202 -6.17 5.52 12.62
C ILE A 202 -7.50 5.76 13.32
N TYR A 203 -8.19 6.85 12.97
CA TYR A 203 -9.47 7.21 13.57
C TYR A 203 -10.52 6.12 13.35
N LYS A 204 -10.71 5.68 12.09
CA LYS A 204 -11.69 4.64 11.75
C LYS A 204 -11.31 3.28 12.34
N GLY A 205 -10.02 2.94 12.34
CA GLY A 205 -9.52 1.75 13.01
C GLY A 205 -9.81 1.75 14.52
N ILE A 206 -9.58 2.86 15.21
CA ILE A 206 -9.93 3.00 16.64
C ILE A 206 -11.45 2.97 16.85
N GLN A 207 -12.21 3.71 16.02
CA GLN A 207 -13.68 3.76 16.07
C GLN A 207 -14.26 2.35 15.91
N SER A 208 -13.67 1.52 15.04
CA SER A 208 -14.16 0.17 14.77
C SER A 208 -14.21 -0.71 16.01
N ASN A 209 -13.41 -0.46 17.06
CA ASN A 209 -13.47 -1.19 18.34
C ASN A 209 -14.81 -1.03 19.07
N THR A 210 -15.57 0.02 18.76
CA THR A 210 -16.88 0.30 19.36
C THR A 210 -18.05 -0.20 18.51
N TRP A 211 -17.76 -0.70 17.31
CA TRP A 211 -18.79 -1.10 16.36
C TRP A 211 -19.56 -2.33 16.82
N LYS A 212 -20.86 -2.34 16.53
CA LYS A 212 -21.73 -3.44 16.92
C LYS A 212 -21.43 -4.67 16.06
N LYS A 213 -21.39 -5.82 16.73
CA LYS A 213 -21.21 -7.13 16.12
C LYS A 213 -22.55 -7.63 15.56
N THR A 214 -22.55 -8.08 14.31
CA THR A 214 -23.66 -8.80 13.67
C THR A 214 -23.17 -10.11 13.06
N ASN A 215 -24.09 -11.01 12.74
CA ASN A 215 -23.78 -12.22 12.00
C ASN A 215 -23.79 -11.92 10.50
N GLY A 216 -22.68 -12.18 9.83
CA GLY A 216 -22.56 -12.23 8.38
C GLY A 216 -22.33 -13.65 7.91
N LYS A 217 -22.28 -13.85 6.59
CA LYS A 217 -21.95 -15.13 5.94
C LYS A 217 -20.79 -14.91 4.98
N ILE A 218 -19.79 -15.78 5.03
CA ILE A 218 -18.69 -15.77 4.07
C ILE A 218 -19.20 -16.26 2.71
N LEU A 219 -18.98 -15.46 1.68
CA LEU A 219 -19.31 -15.79 0.30
C LEU A 219 -18.15 -16.52 -0.37
N SER A 220 -16.93 -16.01 -0.19
CA SER A 220 -15.71 -16.64 -0.70
C SER A 220 -14.47 -16.11 0.01
N ILE A 221 -13.44 -16.95 0.11
CA ILE A 221 -12.09 -16.58 0.53
C ILE A 221 -11.17 -16.92 -0.64
N ARG A 222 -10.42 -15.95 -1.14
CA ARG A 222 -9.44 -16.18 -2.20
C ARG A 222 -8.11 -15.54 -1.85
N THR A 223 -7.07 -16.37 -1.78
CA THR A 223 -5.68 -15.91 -1.77
C THR A 223 -5.23 -15.71 -3.21
N ILE A 224 -4.90 -14.47 -3.56
CA ILE A 224 -4.29 -14.15 -4.85
C ILE A 224 -2.79 -14.39 -4.69
N TYR A 225 -2.29 -15.47 -5.32
CA TYR A 225 -0.86 -15.71 -5.47
C TYR A 225 -0.37 -14.93 -6.69
N ASP A 226 0.51 -13.96 -6.47
CA ASP A 226 1.25 -13.33 -7.56
C ASP A 226 2.48 -14.22 -7.87
N ASN A 227 2.55 -14.72 -9.10
CA ASN A 227 3.66 -15.57 -9.56
C ASN A 227 4.95 -14.76 -9.75
N HIS A 228 4.89 -13.43 -9.84
CA HIS A 228 6.04 -12.56 -10.08
C HIS A 228 6.38 -11.60 -8.93
N SER A 229 5.43 -11.29 -8.03
CA SER A 229 5.73 -10.56 -6.79
C SER A 229 5.58 -11.45 -5.55
N THR A 230 6.72 -11.93 -5.07
CA THR A 230 6.84 -12.77 -3.88
C THR A 230 6.48 -12.06 -2.57
N LYS A 231 6.00 -10.81 -2.59
CA LYS A 231 5.91 -10.01 -1.36
C LYS A 231 4.57 -10.03 -0.62
N HIS A 232 3.43 -10.29 -1.27
CA HIS A 232 2.13 -10.24 -0.58
C HIS A 232 1.11 -11.22 -1.19
N SER A 233 0.78 -12.30 -0.48
CA SER A 233 -0.47 -13.02 -0.67
C SER A 233 -1.60 -12.15 -0.13
N ASN A 234 -2.38 -11.55 -1.03
CA ASN A 234 -3.56 -10.79 -0.62
C ASN A 234 -4.74 -11.76 -0.51
N THR A 235 -5.01 -12.26 0.69
CA THR A 235 -6.26 -12.95 0.97
C THR A 235 -7.39 -11.96 1.01
N LYS A 236 -8.33 -12.12 0.07
CA LYS A 236 -9.59 -11.40 0.08
C LYS A 236 -10.68 -12.28 0.66
N VAL A 237 -11.41 -11.73 1.61
CA VAL A 237 -12.57 -12.38 2.22
C VAL A 237 -13.81 -11.59 1.80
N PHE A 238 -14.65 -12.19 0.96
CA PHE A 238 -15.95 -11.65 0.60
C PHE A 238 -17.00 -12.18 1.56
N TYR A 239 -17.80 -11.29 2.12
CA TYR A 239 -18.84 -11.62 3.07
C TYR A 239 -20.09 -10.79 2.84
N GLN A 240 -21.23 -11.36 3.21
CA GLN A 240 -22.51 -10.65 3.26
C GLN A 240 -22.98 -10.48 4.70
N TYR A 241 -23.76 -9.44 4.96
CA TYR A 241 -24.36 -9.20 6.27
C TYR A 241 -25.68 -8.46 6.14
N ALA A 242 -26.54 -8.59 7.14
CA ALA A 242 -27.79 -7.85 7.21
C ALA A 242 -27.61 -6.58 8.07
N SER A 243 -28.04 -5.43 7.54
CA SER A 243 -28.08 -4.16 8.24
C SER A 243 -29.35 -3.40 7.86
N GLY A 244 -30.15 -3.00 8.85
CA GLY A 244 -31.37 -2.22 8.61
C GLY A 244 -32.38 -2.85 7.64
N GLY A 245 -32.51 -4.17 7.63
CA GLY A 245 -33.46 -4.91 6.76
C GLY A 245 -32.98 -5.16 5.33
N LYS A 246 -31.77 -4.70 4.96
CA LYS A 246 -31.13 -4.97 3.66
C LYS A 246 -29.87 -5.81 3.85
N THR A 247 -29.58 -6.67 2.88
CA THR A 247 -28.32 -7.42 2.82
C THR A 247 -27.29 -6.63 2.03
N TYR A 248 -26.08 -6.53 2.60
CA TYR A 248 -24.93 -5.86 2.02
C TYR A 248 -23.79 -6.86 1.84
N THR A 249 -22.96 -6.62 0.84
CA THR A 249 -21.74 -7.40 0.58
C THR A 249 -20.53 -6.50 0.73
N ASN A 250 -19.45 -7.02 1.33
CA ASN A 250 -18.21 -6.28 1.52
C ASN A 250 -17.01 -7.24 1.48
N SER A 251 -15.82 -6.67 1.29
CA SER A 251 -14.53 -7.38 1.31
C SER A 251 -13.51 -6.74 2.25
N LYS A 252 -13.88 -5.67 2.96
CA LYS A 252 -12.99 -4.97 3.88
C LYS A 252 -12.75 -5.80 5.14
N ILE A 253 -11.49 -6.21 5.33
CA ILE A 253 -11.04 -6.98 6.49
C ILE A 253 -10.83 -6.05 7.69
N SER A 254 -10.07 -4.95 7.53
CA SER A 254 -9.78 -3.97 8.59
C SER A 254 -9.38 -2.60 8.01
N TYR A 255 -9.17 -1.59 8.88
CA TYR A 255 -8.54 -0.31 8.49
C TYR A 255 -7.03 -0.41 8.65
N LEU A 256 -6.32 -0.42 7.51
CA LEU A 256 -4.86 -0.50 7.33
C LEU A 256 -4.11 -1.10 8.52
N LYS A 257 -4.40 -2.38 8.78
CA LYS A 257 -3.63 -3.16 9.74
C LYS A 257 -2.32 -3.68 9.15
N GLU A 258 -2.17 -3.61 7.82
CA GLU A 258 -1.14 -4.28 7.04
C GLU A 258 0.29 -3.71 7.22
N PHE A 259 1.08 -4.42 8.01
CA PHE A 259 2.44 -4.85 7.65
C PHE A 259 2.40 -6.39 7.66
N PRO A 260 3.12 -7.10 6.78
CA PRO A 260 3.09 -8.57 6.76
C PRO A 260 3.68 -9.14 8.06
N TYR A 261 2.82 -9.42 9.03
CA TYR A 261 3.11 -10.37 10.09
C TYR A 261 2.74 -11.77 9.58
N ILE A 262 3.62 -12.74 9.80
CA ILE A 262 3.35 -14.14 9.44
C ILE A 262 2.16 -14.63 10.26
N GLY A 263 1.14 -15.08 9.54
CA GLY A 263 -0.03 -15.78 10.10
C GLY A 263 -1.30 -14.96 10.22
N GLU A 264 -1.32 -13.67 9.85
CA GLU A 264 -2.60 -12.93 9.77
C GLU A 264 -3.48 -13.47 8.63
N GLU A 265 -2.86 -13.92 7.54
CA GLU A 265 -3.53 -14.60 6.42
C GLU A 265 -4.23 -15.88 6.87
N PHE A 266 -3.55 -16.70 7.66
CA PHE A 266 -4.05 -17.97 8.17
C PHE A 266 -4.97 -17.80 9.37
N ASP A 267 -4.78 -16.77 10.20
CA ASP A 267 -5.75 -16.37 11.21
C ASP A 267 -7.06 -15.97 10.54
N THR A 268 -6.98 -15.15 9.48
CA THR A 268 -8.12 -14.75 8.66
C THR A 268 -8.78 -15.98 8.05
N PHE A 269 -8.00 -16.87 7.42
CA PHE A 269 -8.52 -18.12 6.90
C PHE A 269 -9.20 -18.97 7.98
N ASN A 270 -8.58 -19.19 9.14
CA ASN A 270 -9.14 -20.02 10.22
C ASN A 270 -10.39 -19.43 10.85
N LEU A 271 -10.43 -18.11 11.01
CA LEU A 271 -11.60 -17.38 11.50
C LEU A 271 -12.79 -17.58 10.55
N TYR A 272 -12.55 -17.59 9.23
CA TYR A 272 -13.60 -17.44 8.23
C TYR A 272 -13.87 -18.68 7.36
N ASN A 273 -12.97 -19.67 7.32
CA ASN A 273 -13.12 -20.90 6.52
C ASN A 273 -13.98 -21.97 7.19
N SER A 274 -14.30 -21.80 8.48
CA SER A 274 -14.90 -22.83 9.34
C SER A 274 -16.27 -22.44 9.93
N SER A 275 -16.86 -21.34 9.44
CA SER A 275 -18.07 -20.79 10.05
C SER A 275 -19.09 -20.41 8.96
N ASP A 276 -20.27 -21.04 8.96
CA ASP A 276 -21.44 -20.59 8.17
C ASP A 276 -21.84 -19.15 8.51
N SER A 277 -21.40 -18.67 9.68
CA SER A 277 -21.58 -17.30 10.17
C SER A 277 -20.26 -16.66 10.62
N VAL A 278 -19.95 -15.48 10.11
CA VAL A 278 -18.84 -14.63 10.53
C VAL A 278 -19.32 -13.48 11.40
N SER A 279 -18.48 -13.02 12.32
CA SER A 279 -18.72 -11.78 13.06
C SER A 279 -18.36 -10.57 12.19
N VAL A 280 -19.35 -9.77 11.84
CA VAL A 280 -19.17 -8.54 11.07
C VAL A 280 -19.40 -7.36 12.00
N PHE A 281 -18.47 -6.41 12.00
CA PHE A 281 -18.57 -5.19 12.79
C PHE A 281 -19.09 -4.07 11.90
N LEU A 282 -20.24 -3.52 12.27
CA LEU A 282 -20.95 -2.52 11.48
C LEU A 282 -20.67 -1.10 11.96
N ASN A 283 -20.37 -0.22 11.01
CA ASN A 283 -20.37 1.21 11.31
C ASN A 283 -21.80 1.64 11.68
N PRO A 284 -22.03 2.23 12.88
CA PRO A 284 -23.35 2.75 13.24
C PRO A 284 -23.83 3.89 12.33
N ASP A 285 -22.90 4.64 11.72
CA ASP A 285 -23.20 5.84 10.95
C ASP A 285 -23.55 5.54 9.49
N THR A 286 -23.00 4.44 8.94
CA THR A 286 -23.15 4.05 7.53
C THR A 286 -23.48 2.56 7.44
N LYS A 287 -24.68 2.25 6.94
CA LYS A 287 -25.21 0.87 6.89
C LYS A 287 -24.43 -0.07 5.96
N GLU A 288 -23.60 0.49 5.08
CA GLU A 288 -22.79 -0.19 4.05
C GLU A 288 -21.35 -0.44 4.49
N GLU A 289 -20.90 0.17 5.58
CA GLU A 289 -19.51 0.08 6.02
C GLU A 289 -19.36 -0.95 7.13
N SER A 290 -18.46 -1.90 6.90
CA SER A 290 -18.21 -2.99 7.82
C SER A 290 -16.76 -3.43 7.77
N VAL A 291 -16.30 -4.05 8.85
CA VAL A 291 -15.00 -4.73 8.93
C VAL A 291 -15.16 -6.10 9.59
N LEU A 292 -14.25 -7.01 9.29
CA LEU A 292 -14.17 -8.32 9.95
C LEU A 292 -13.27 -8.28 11.19
N ILE A 293 -12.26 -7.42 11.18
CA ILE A 293 -11.30 -7.23 12.27
C ILE A 293 -11.30 -5.75 12.68
N GLN A 294 -11.54 -5.51 13.97
CA GLN A 294 -11.48 -4.19 14.58
C GLN A 294 -10.03 -3.77 14.88
N GLY A 295 -9.82 -2.48 15.03
CA GLY A 295 -8.55 -1.89 15.44
C GLY A 295 -7.73 -1.32 14.28
N THR A 296 -6.51 -0.90 14.60
CA THR A 296 -5.56 -0.28 13.66
C THR A 296 -4.18 -0.93 13.82
N GLY A 297 -3.45 -1.08 12.72
CA GLY A 297 -2.07 -1.58 12.72
C GLY A 297 -1.05 -0.47 12.93
N ILE A 298 0.24 -0.80 12.77
CA ILE A 298 1.32 0.19 12.92
C ILE A 298 1.58 0.99 11.64
N PHE A 299 1.13 0.49 10.48
CA PHE A 299 1.39 1.10 9.18
C PHE A 299 0.85 2.54 9.04
N PRO A 300 -0.40 2.86 9.42
CA PRO A 300 -0.89 4.23 9.40
C PRO A 300 -0.04 5.19 10.24
N PHE A 301 0.51 4.74 11.37
CA PHE A 301 1.38 5.56 12.21
C PHE A 301 2.73 5.83 11.54
N PHE A 302 3.25 4.87 10.76
CA PHE A 302 4.45 5.08 9.95
C PHE A 302 4.22 6.10 8.83
N VAL A 303 3.09 6.03 8.12
CA VAL A 303 2.73 7.01 7.09
C VAL A 303 2.49 8.40 7.70
N LEU A 304 1.86 8.46 8.88
CA LEU A 304 1.70 9.69 9.66
C LEU A 304 3.05 10.31 10.01
N LEU A 305 4.01 9.50 10.48
CA LEU A 305 5.37 9.93 10.79
C LEU A 305 6.06 10.55 9.56
N LEU A 306 5.97 9.92 8.39
CA LEU A 306 6.50 10.47 7.15
C LEU A 306 5.85 11.82 6.81
N GLY A 307 4.52 11.91 6.89
CA GLY A 307 3.77 13.15 6.65
C GLY A 307 4.21 14.29 7.58
N VAL A 308 4.42 14.01 8.88
CA VAL A 308 4.90 15.03 9.82
C VAL A 308 6.36 15.43 9.54
N CYS A 309 7.24 14.48 9.20
CA CYS A 309 8.63 14.76 8.84
C CYS A 309 8.74 15.68 7.63
N PHE A 310 8.02 15.37 6.56
CA PHE A 310 8.01 16.22 5.37
C PHE A 310 7.39 17.60 5.65
N SER A 311 6.32 17.66 6.46
CA SER A 311 5.72 18.93 6.89
C SER A 311 6.71 19.81 7.67
N ASN A 312 7.57 19.20 8.51
CA ASN A 312 8.60 19.93 9.26
C ASN A 312 9.73 20.46 8.38
N ILE A 313 10.24 19.65 7.46
CA ILE A 313 11.25 20.09 6.48
C ILE A 313 10.70 21.25 5.66
N PHE A 314 9.45 21.11 5.20
CA PHE A 314 8.75 22.15 4.49
C PHE A 314 8.60 23.44 5.32
N GLY A 315 8.05 23.33 6.52
CA GLY A 315 7.80 24.46 7.41
C GLY A 315 9.09 25.23 7.72
N PHE A 316 10.23 24.55 7.78
CA PHE A 316 11.53 25.20 7.90
C PHE A 316 11.89 26.07 6.70
N TRP A 317 11.83 25.50 5.50
CA TRP A 317 12.14 26.21 4.26
C TRP A 317 11.18 27.38 4.03
N PHE A 318 9.90 27.19 4.35
CA PHE A 318 8.89 28.25 4.31
C PHE A 318 9.19 29.39 5.30
N ALA A 319 9.60 29.05 6.52
CA ALA A 319 9.99 30.05 7.51
C ALA A 319 11.24 30.85 7.09
N ILE A 320 12.25 30.20 6.49
CA ILE A 320 13.42 30.89 5.90
C ILE A 320 12.97 31.82 4.76
N TYR A 321 12.09 31.34 3.89
CA TYR A 321 11.57 32.12 2.77
C TYR A 321 10.87 33.38 3.27
N ILE A 322 9.94 33.27 4.23
CA ILE A 322 9.24 34.41 4.84
C ILE A 322 10.22 35.38 5.51
N ASP A 323 11.18 34.89 6.31
CA ASP A 323 12.17 35.75 6.99
C ASP A 323 13.03 36.53 5.99
N SER A 324 13.46 35.87 4.89
CA SER A 324 14.21 36.52 3.81
C SER A 324 13.43 37.64 3.11
N HIS A 325 12.10 37.59 3.19
CA HIS A 325 11.18 38.56 2.61
C HIS A 325 10.71 39.65 3.59
N LYS A 326 11.24 39.67 4.83
CA LYS A 326 10.89 40.67 5.88
C LYS A 326 9.39 40.79 6.15
N THR A 327 8.62 39.75 5.87
CA THR A 327 7.17 39.71 6.09
C THR A 327 6.79 39.48 7.55
N LEU A 328 7.70 38.95 8.37
CA LEU A 328 7.52 38.81 9.82
C LEU A 328 7.83 40.12 10.54
N THR A 329 6.86 40.61 11.32
CA THR A 329 7.00 41.81 12.16
C THR A 329 7.97 41.62 13.33
N LYS A 330 8.29 40.38 13.69
CA LYS A 330 9.22 40.01 14.77
C LYS A 330 10.23 38.98 14.27
N LYS A 331 11.52 39.32 14.31
CA LYS A 331 12.60 38.39 13.98
C LYS A 331 12.61 37.25 15.00
N ILE A 332 12.48 36.01 14.53
CA ILE A 332 12.66 34.82 15.34
C ILE A 332 14.16 34.54 15.39
N SER A 333 14.73 34.36 16.59
CA SER A 333 16.15 34.00 16.70
C SER A 333 16.41 32.67 15.98
N PRO A 334 17.52 32.53 15.21
CA PRO A 334 17.86 31.27 14.54
C PRO A 334 17.91 30.06 15.49
N GLN A 335 18.30 30.28 16.75
CA GLN A 335 18.32 29.25 17.80
C GLN A 335 16.91 28.72 18.14
N LYS A 336 15.94 29.62 18.38
CA LYS A 336 14.54 29.24 18.64
C LYS A 336 13.90 28.53 17.45
N GLN A 337 14.17 28.99 16.22
CA GLN A 337 13.68 28.34 15.01
C GLN A 337 14.23 26.91 14.88
N ARG A 338 15.54 26.72 15.04
CA ARG A 338 16.17 25.38 15.07
C ARG A 338 15.59 24.49 16.16
N SER A 339 15.43 25.01 17.38
CA SER A 339 14.89 24.25 18.52
C SER A 339 13.47 23.74 18.27
N VAL A 340 12.57 24.58 17.74
CA VAL A 340 11.19 24.19 17.40
C VAL A 340 11.18 23.12 16.32
N LEU A 341 12.03 23.26 15.29
CA LEU A 341 12.12 22.29 14.20
C LEU A 341 12.61 20.94 14.67
N PHE A 342 13.72 20.89 15.41
CA PHE A 342 14.24 19.63 15.92
C PHE A 342 13.25 18.99 16.91
N THR A 343 12.59 19.76 17.77
CA THR A 343 11.57 19.23 18.69
C THR A 343 10.40 18.62 17.92
N SER A 344 9.83 19.36 16.96
CA SER A 344 8.71 18.90 16.13
C SER A 344 9.09 17.72 15.23
N PHE A 345 10.35 17.64 14.79
CA PHE A 345 10.87 16.53 14.00
C PHE A 345 11.02 15.25 14.82
N PHE A 346 11.59 15.32 16.03
CA PHE A 346 11.91 14.13 16.85
C PHE A 346 10.73 13.60 17.68
N LEU A 347 9.75 14.44 18.03
CA LEU A 347 8.62 14.04 18.88
C LEU A 347 7.77 12.89 18.27
N PRO A 348 7.44 12.87 16.96
CA PRO A 348 6.76 11.75 16.33
C PRO A 348 7.57 10.45 16.37
N PHE A 349 8.89 10.51 16.17
CA PHE A 349 9.74 9.31 16.27
C PHE A 349 9.74 8.74 17.68
N LEU A 350 9.70 9.59 18.70
CA LEU A 350 9.57 9.14 20.09
C LEU A 350 8.25 8.38 20.29
N ALA A 351 7.13 8.92 19.80
CA ALA A 351 5.82 8.28 19.91
C ALA A 351 5.77 6.92 19.21
N VAL A 352 6.29 6.84 17.97
CA VAL A 352 6.36 5.57 17.22
C VAL A 352 7.31 4.57 17.91
N ALA A 353 8.48 5.00 18.37
CA ALA A 353 9.43 4.14 19.06
C ALA A 353 8.85 3.57 20.37
N LEU A 354 8.13 4.38 21.14
CA LEU A 354 7.40 3.91 22.34
C LEU A 354 6.32 2.88 21.97
N ARG A 355 5.57 3.10 20.88
CA ARG A 355 4.56 2.14 20.41
C ARG A 355 5.18 0.82 19.97
N ILE A 356 6.29 0.84 19.22
CA ILE A 356 7.02 -0.37 18.82
C ILE A 356 7.55 -1.10 20.06
N SER A 357 8.09 -0.36 21.03
CA SER A 357 8.59 -0.94 22.28
C SER A 357 7.49 -1.64 23.06
N PHE A 358 6.33 -1.00 23.20
CA PHE A 358 5.14 -1.59 23.81
C PHE A 358 4.73 -2.90 23.12
N LEU A 359 4.67 -2.93 21.78
CA LEU A 359 4.34 -4.16 21.03
C LEU A 359 5.41 -5.26 21.20
N GLY A 360 6.69 -4.88 21.23
CA GLY A 360 7.78 -5.82 21.51
C GLY A 360 7.65 -6.47 22.88
N PHE A 361 7.39 -5.67 23.92
CA PHE A 361 7.16 -6.20 25.27
C PHE A 361 5.85 -6.97 25.40
N GLN A 362 4.83 -6.65 24.60
CA GLN A 362 3.61 -7.47 24.51
C GLN A 362 3.92 -8.87 23.95
N ASN A 363 4.79 -9.00 22.95
CA ASN A 363 5.21 -10.30 22.44
C ASN A 363 6.02 -11.10 23.46
N VAL A 364 6.82 -10.42 24.29
CA VAL A 364 7.50 -11.02 25.44
C VAL A 364 6.49 -11.53 26.47
N TYR A 365 5.44 -10.76 26.74
CA TYR A 365 4.37 -11.21 27.64
C TYR A 365 3.63 -12.44 27.08
N ILE A 366 3.31 -12.44 25.77
CA ILE A 366 2.70 -13.59 25.08
C ILE A 366 3.63 -14.81 25.13
N TYR A 367 4.94 -14.62 24.99
CA TYR A 367 5.92 -15.69 25.12
C TYR A 367 5.78 -16.44 26.46
N HIS A 368 5.77 -15.70 27.57
CA HIS A 368 5.64 -16.27 28.91
C HIS A 368 4.26 -16.91 29.13
N LEU A 369 3.21 -16.38 28.50
CA LEU A 369 1.90 -17.05 28.50
C LEU A 369 1.93 -18.36 27.71
N ALA A 370 2.62 -18.38 26.57
CA ALA A 370 2.72 -19.52 25.67
C ALA A 370 3.53 -20.69 26.24
N GLU A 371 4.35 -20.46 27.27
CA GLU A 371 5.02 -21.54 28.01
C GLU A 371 4.03 -22.56 28.58
N ASN A 372 2.82 -22.12 28.92
CA ASN A 372 1.75 -22.93 29.50
C ASN A 372 0.65 -23.28 28.49
N TRP A 373 0.83 -23.01 27.20
CA TRP A 373 -0.17 -23.33 26.20
C TRP A 373 -0.24 -24.83 25.94
N PRO A 374 -1.47 -25.39 25.81
CA PRO A 374 -1.68 -26.78 25.46
C PRO A 374 -1.06 -27.12 24.10
N ILE A 375 -0.67 -28.39 23.97
CA ILE A 375 -0.14 -28.94 22.73
C ILE A 375 -1.20 -29.78 22.01
N THR A 376 -1.15 -29.77 20.68
CA THR A 376 -1.93 -30.68 19.84
C THR A 376 -1.06 -31.18 18.69
N GLU A 377 -1.46 -32.33 18.16
CA GLU A 377 -0.87 -32.89 16.95
C GLU A 377 -1.37 -32.11 15.72
N ALA A 378 -0.46 -31.83 14.78
CA ALA A 378 -0.69 -31.09 13.55
C ALA A 378 0.00 -31.77 12.36
N THR A 379 -0.60 -31.69 11.18
CA THR A 379 -0.07 -32.26 9.95
C THR A 379 0.53 -31.15 9.10
N ILE A 380 1.78 -31.27 8.68
CA ILE A 380 2.37 -30.33 7.72
C ILE A 380 1.67 -30.51 6.36
N ILE A 381 1.09 -29.43 5.85
CA ILE A 381 0.39 -29.39 4.55
C ILE A 381 1.20 -28.65 3.47
N GLY A 382 2.20 -27.85 3.88
CA GLY A 382 3.10 -27.15 2.97
C GLY A 382 4.42 -26.78 3.64
N ALA A 383 5.53 -26.97 2.94
CA ALA A 383 6.86 -26.57 3.42
C ALA A 383 7.71 -26.14 2.23
N HIS A 384 8.12 -24.88 2.19
CA HIS A 384 8.94 -24.36 1.08
C HIS A 384 9.84 -23.20 1.53
N VAL A 385 10.98 -23.04 0.88
CA VAL A 385 11.85 -21.88 1.09
C VAL A 385 11.33 -20.74 0.24
N HIS A 386 11.02 -19.64 0.90
CA HIS A 386 10.66 -18.41 0.24
C HIS A 386 11.91 -17.54 0.04
N VAL A 387 12.26 -17.28 -1.21
CA VAL A 387 13.38 -16.41 -1.58
C VAL A 387 12.86 -14.99 -1.76
N GLN A 388 13.23 -14.10 -0.85
CA GLN A 388 12.99 -12.68 -0.99
C GLN A 388 14.21 -12.05 -1.68
N ASP A 389 14.13 -11.92 -3.01
CA ASP A 389 15.12 -11.19 -3.78
C ASP A 389 14.94 -9.68 -3.55
N LYS A 390 16.00 -9.02 -3.07
CA LYS A 390 15.98 -7.57 -2.83
C LYS A 390 16.00 -6.74 -4.12
N ASN A 391 16.31 -7.36 -5.26
CA ASN A 391 16.50 -6.66 -6.53
C ASN A 391 15.52 -7.18 -7.58
N GLY A 392 14.38 -6.52 -7.74
CA GLY A 392 13.47 -6.71 -8.89
C GLY A 392 14.03 -6.13 -10.21
N VAL A 393 15.35 -6.07 -10.36
CA VAL A 393 16.00 -5.53 -11.56
C VAL A 393 16.88 -6.63 -12.14
N HIS A 394 16.40 -7.23 -13.22
CA HIS A 394 17.22 -7.99 -14.16
C HIS A 394 18.27 -7.06 -14.76
N GLN A 395 19.39 -6.87 -14.06
CA GLN A 395 20.61 -6.38 -14.68
C GLN A 395 21.73 -7.34 -14.36
N ASN A 396 22.40 -7.76 -15.42
CA ASN A 396 23.58 -8.59 -15.48
C ASN A 396 24.72 -7.98 -14.65
N ILE A 397 24.66 -8.13 -13.33
CA ILE A 397 25.77 -7.83 -12.42
C ILE A 397 26.31 -9.17 -11.96
N SER A 398 27.58 -9.39 -12.31
CA SER A 398 28.37 -10.58 -11.99
C SER A 398 28.28 -10.99 -10.51
N ASP A 399 27.75 -12.19 -10.29
CA ASP A 399 27.95 -13.22 -9.25
C ASP A 399 28.41 -12.91 -7.81
N ARG A 400 28.56 -11.66 -7.34
CA ARG A 400 29.18 -11.43 -6.02
C ARG A 400 28.36 -10.86 -4.88
N THR A 401 27.10 -10.47 -5.08
CA THR A 401 26.23 -10.25 -3.90
C THR A 401 24.75 -10.15 -4.27
N ARG A 402 24.11 -11.30 -4.51
CA ARG A 402 22.64 -11.36 -4.37
C ARG A 402 22.34 -11.38 -2.88
N LEU A 403 21.88 -10.25 -2.34
CA LEU A 403 21.36 -10.17 -0.97
C LEU A 403 19.94 -10.78 -0.92
N SER A 404 19.84 -12.06 -1.26
CA SER A 404 18.59 -12.82 -1.17
C SER A 404 18.38 -13.22 0.30
N GLN A 405 17.19 -12.95 0.84
CA GLN A 405 16.79 -13.46 2.15
C GLN A 405 15.97 -14.73 1.96
N TYR A 406 16.41 -15.82 2.57
CA TYR A 406 15.74 -17.11 2.57
C TYR A 406 14.88 -17.23 3.84
N ILE A 407 13.59 -17.40 3.64
CA ILE A 407 12.58 -17.47 4.70
C ILE A 407 11.92 -18.85 4.61
N PRO A 408 12.06 -19.73 5.61
CA PRO A 408 11.36 -21.00 5.65
C PRO A 408 9.88 -20.73 5.91
N LYS A 409 9.02 -21.17 4.98
CA LYS A 409 7.57 -21.15 5.15
C LYS A 409 7.08 -22.56 5.40
N ILE A 410 6.38 -22.74 6.51
CA ILE A 410 5.75 -24.00 6.90
C ILE A 410 4.29 -23.71 7.17
N GLU A 411 3.42 -24.53 6.63
CA GLU A 411 1.96 -24.51 6.79
C GLU A 411 1.55 -25.86 7.35
N TYR A 412 0.70 -25.84 8.37
CA TYR A 412 0.28 -27.04 9.10
C TYR A 412 -1.20 -26.98 9.46
N SER A 413 -1.92 -28.09 9.34
CA SER A 413 -3.31 -28.21 9.78
C SER A 413 -3.41 -28.92 11.12
N TYR A 414 -4.37 -28.55 11.96
CA TYR A 414 -4.61 -29.14 13.27
C TYR A 414 -6.08 -29.02 13.66
N ARG A 415 -6.51 -29.80 14.64
CA ARG A 415 -7.92 -29.87 15.04
C ARG A 415 -8.09 -29.60 16.53
N ILE A 416 -8.95 -28.63 16.86
CA ILE A 416 -9.36 -28.31 18.23
C ILE A 416 -10.88 -28.38 18.28
N GLU A 417 -11.44 -29.14 19.24
CA GLU A 417 -12.90 -29.24 19.47
C GLU A 417 -13.72 -29.45 18.18
N ASN A 418 -13.28 -30.42 17.36
CA ASN A 418 -13.85 -30.76 16.06
C ASN A 418 -13.69 -29.75 14.91
N LYS A 419 -13.07 -28.59 15.14
CA LYS A 419 -12.80 -27.56 14.13
C LYS A 419 -11.35 -27.62 13.63
N GLU A 420 -11.18 -27.56 12.32
CA GLU A 420 -9.87 -27.56 11.67
C GLU A 420 -9.32 -26.13 11.58
N TYR A 421 -8.02 -26.01 11.84
CA TYR A 421 -7.25 -24.78 11.82
C TYR A 421 -5.98 -25.02 11.01
N ILE A 422 -5.47 -23.97 10.37
CA ILE A 422 -4.22 -23.96 9.62
C ILE A 422 -3.30 -22.91 10.23
N GLY A 423 -2.12 -23.30 10.69
CA GLY A 423 -1.12 -22.37 11.19
C GLY A 423 0.07 -22.29 10.24
N ASN A 424 0.84 -21.21 10.38
CA ASN A 424 2.09 -21.05 9.62
C ASN A 424 3.23 -20.41 10.44
N ARG A 425 3.04 -20.28 11.76
CA ARG A 425 4.02 -19.66 12.63
C ARG A 425 4.97 -20.72 13.15
N ILE A 426 6.25 -20.51 12.90
CA ILE A 426 7.31 -21.36 13.43
C ILE A 426 7.57 -20.98 14.88
N GLN A 427 7.76 -19.70 15.18
CA GLN A 427 8.20 -19.23 16.50
C GLN A 427 7.52 -17.91 16.91
N ILE A 428 7.66 -17.54 18.19
CA ILE A 428 7.11 -16.29 18.73
C ILE A 428 8.03 -15.12 18.38
N GLY A 429 7.46 -13.95 18.09
CA GLY A 429 8.24 -12.72 17.89
C GLY A 429 8.71 -12.44 16.46
N GLY A 430 8.20 -13.14 15.45
CA GLY A 430 8.26 -12.69 14.05
C GLY A 430 9.00 -13.63 13.09
N ILE A 431 9.39 -13.06 11.95
CA ILE A 431 9.94 -13.79 10.79
C ILE A 431 11.36 -14.25 11.08
N TRP A 432 11.57 -15.56 11.00
CA TRP A 432 12.92 -16.09 10.85
C TRP A 432 13.36 -15.88 9.39
N SER A 433 14.54 -15.30 9.18
CA SER A 433 15.14 -15.19 7.84
C SER A 433 16.65 -15.35 7.94
N SER A 434 17.26 -15.89 6.88
CA SER A 434 18.70 -16.07 6.78
C SER A 434 19.19 -15.60 5.41
N SER A 435 20.41 -15.09 5.34
CA SER A 435 21.10 -14.84 4.06
C SER A 435 21.67 -16.12 3.44
N ASN A 436 21.58 -17.25 4.14
CA ASN A 436 22.04 -18.56 3.68
C ASN A 436 20.84 -19.51 3.53
N SER A 437 20.61 -19.96 2.29
CA SER A 437 19.53 -20.89 1.93
C SER A 437 19.59 -22.20 2.72
N SER A 438 20.81 -22.70 2.96
CA SER A 438 21.04 -23.97 3.66
C SER A 438 20.40 -23.98 5.05
N VAL A 439 20.39 -22.84 5.74
CA VAL A 439 19.81 -22.73 7.08
C VAL A 439 18.29 -22.73 7.02
N ALA A 440 17.70 -22.12 5.98
CA ALA A 440 16.25 -22.19 5.77
C ALA A 440 15.82 -23.61 5.39
N GLU A 441 16.58 -24.28 4.52
CA GLU A 441 16.36 -25.69 4.15
C GLU A 441 16.51 -26.63 5.36
N GLU A 442 17.50 -26.41 6.22
CA GLU A 442 17.70 -27.19 7.44
C GLU A 442 16.49 -27.09 8.39
N ILE A 443 15.88 -25.90 8.50
CA ILE A 443 14.64 -25.72 9.25
C ILE A 443 13.52 -26.54 8.61
N LEU A 444 13.33 -26.46 7.30
CA LEU A 444 12.28 -27.23 6.61
C LEU A 444 12.47 -28.74 6.73
N LYS A 445 13.72 -29.24 6.68
CA LYS A 445 14.05 -30.67 6.86
C LYS A 445 13.56 -31.24 8.19
N LYS A 446 13.42 -30.41 9.24
CA LYS A 446 12.82 -30.85 10.52
C LYS A 446 11.35 -31.25 10.37
N TYR A 447 10.67 -30.69 9.37
CA TYR A 447 9.21 -30.73 9.19
C TYR A 447 8.80 -31.40 7.84
N GLU A 448 9.73 -31.97 7.07
CA GLU A 448 9.50 -32.47 5.71
C GLU A 448 8.49 -33.62 5.57
N ASN A 449 8.25 -34.44 6.61
CA ASN A 449 7.34 -35.60 6.54
C ASN A 449 6.81 -36.02 7.92
N ARG A 450 6.30 -35.07 8.73
CA ARG A 450 5.89 -35.38 10.11
C ARG A 450 4.52 -34.85 10.47
N SER A 451 3.86 -35.63 11.30
CA SER A 451 2.96 -35.12 12.32
C SER A 451 3.79 -34.41 13.39
N VAL A 452 3.45 -33.16 13.69
CA VAL A 452 4.25 -32.25 14.51
C VAL A 452 3.41 -31.76 15.68
N TRP A 453 4.07 -31.52 16.80
CA TRP A 453 3.41 -30.91 17.95
C TRP A 453 3.46 -29.40 17.81
N ILE A 454 2.30 -28.77 17.95
CA ILE A 454 2.17 -27.32 18.01
C ILE A 454 1.65 -26.91 19.37
N HIS A 455 2.00 -25.71 19.80
CA HIS A 455 1.37 -25.03 20.93
C HIS A 455 0.27 -24.11 20.38
N TYR A 456 -0.94 -24.16 20.94
CA TYR A 456 -2.04 -23.30 20.53
C TYR A 456 -2.57 -22.48 21.69
N ASN A 457 -3.00 -21.24 21.42
CA ASN A 457 -3.63 -20.41 22.43
C ASN A 457 -5.04 -20.95 22.72
N PRO A 458 -5.34 -21.42 23.94
CA PRO A 458 -6.64 -21.99 24.26
C PRO A 458 -7.77 -20.95 24.25
N LYS A 459 -7.43 -19.66 24.40
CA LYS A 459 -8.40 -18.56 24.28
C LYS A 459 -8.61 -18.10 22.85
N ASN A 460 -7.66 -18.37 21.97
CA ASN A 460 -7.74 -18.03 20.55
C ASN A 460 -7.03 -19.11 19.70
N PRO A 461 -7.72 -20.22 19.35
CA PRO A 461 -7.08 -21.34 18.68
C PRO A 461 -6.56 -21.04 17.28
N THR A 462 -6.74 -19.83 16.72
CA THR A 462 -6.06 -19.44 15.47
C THR A 462 -4.59 -19.11 15.69
N GLU A 463 -4.21 -18.76 16.92
CA GLU A 463 -2.85 -18.45 17.31
C GLU A 463 -2.14 -19.72 17.76
N SER A 464 -1.27 -20.25 16.89
CA SER A 464 -0.46 -21.43 17.15
C SER A 464 0.99 -21.24 16.73
N TYR A 465 1.91 -21.99 17.34
CA TYR A 465 3.35 -21.98 17.06
C TYR A 465 3.92 -23.41 17.06
N LEU A 466 4.83 -23.70 16.12
CA LEU A 466 5.58 -24.98 16.09
C LEU A 466 6.61 -25.06 17.23
N GLU A 467 7.28 -23.95 17.50
CA GLU A 467 8.37 -23.86 18.47
C GLU A 467 8.10 -22.75 19.48
N ARG A 468 8.52 -23.00 20.72
CA ARG A 468 8.62 -22.00 21.79
C ARG A 468 9.96 -21.23 21.72
N SER A 469 10.59 -21.16 20.56
CA SER A 469 11.80 -20.38 20.31
C SER A 469 11.42 -18.93 19.93
N GLY A 470 12.39 -18.03 19.79
CA GLY A 470 12.14 -16.65 19.35
C GLY A 470 12.03 -15.57 20.45
N VAL A 471 12.33 -15.92 21.70
CA VAL A 471 12.45 -14.96 22.82
C VAL A 471 13.36 -13.80 22.46
N PHE A 472 14.54 -14.10 21.92
CA PHE A 472 15.52 -13.08 21.60
C PHE A 472 14.99 -12.09 20.55
N SER A 473 14.25 -12.55 19.53
CA SER A 473 13.59 -11.66 18.57
C SER A 473 12.51 -10.79 19.23
N ALA A 474 11.68 -11.36 20.11
CA ALA A 474 10.66 -10.60 20.83
C ALA A 474 11.26 -9.52 21.75
N TYR A 475 12.29 -9.87 22.53
CA TYR A 475 12.98 -8.95 23.44
C TYR A 475 13.80 -7.89 22.68
N SER A 476 14.50 -8.27 21.62
CA SER A 476 15.36 -7.35 20.87
C SER A 476 14.57 -6.19 20.26
N ILE A 477 13.40 -6.44 19.67
CA ILE A 477 12.54 -5.36 19.14
C ILE A 477 12.14 -4.40 20.26
N GLY A 478 11.65 -4.93 21.39
CA GLY A 478 11.22 -4.13 22.54
C GLY A 478 12.35 -3.29 23.15
N ILE A 479 13.52 -3.89 23.36
CA ILE A 479 14.70 -3.26 23.96
C ILE A 479 15.31 -2.23 23.00
N ILE A 480 15.52 -2.58 21.72
CA ILE A 480 16.14 -1.67 20.74
C ILE A 480 15.29 -0.41 20.57
N SER A 481 13.97 -0.57 20.41
CA SER A 481 13.05 0.57 20.29
C SER A 481 12.92 1.36 21.61
N GLY A 482 13.01 0.69 22.76
CA GLY A 482 13.06 1.34 24.08
C GLY A 482 14.32 2.21 24.25
N LEU A 483 15.50 1.67 23.94
CA LEU A 483 16.77 2.40 23.96
C LEU A 483 16.76 3.57 22.97
N PHE A 484 16.20 3.38 21.78
CA PHE A 484 16.03 4.44 20.79
C PHE A 484 15.08 5.55 21.30
N SER A 485 14.02 5.20 22.02
CA SER A 485 13.13 6.16 22.68
C SER A 485 13.87 6.98 23.73
N VAL A 486 14.69 6.34 24.57
CA VAL A 486 15.53 7.03 25.56
C VAL A 486 16.52 7.97 24.87
N PHE A 487 17.17 7.52 23.79
CA PHE A 487 18.10 8.35 23.02
C PHE A 487 17.42 9.61 22.45
N ILE A 488 16.25 9.47 21.83
CA ILE A 488 15.47 10.61 21.33
C ILE A 488 15.06 11.54 22.48
N PHE A 489 14.61 10.99 23.60
CA PHE A 489 14.24 11.77 24.77
C PHE A 489 15.42 12.61 25.30
N LEU A 490 16.63 12.05 25.35
CA LEU A 490 17.84 12.77 25.72
C LEU A 490 18.19 13.89 24.74
N ILE A 491 18.01 13.67 23.43
CA ILE A 491 18.15 14.71 22.40
C ILE A 491 17.17 15.87 22.66
N LEU A 492 15.90 15.55 22.92
CA LEU A 492 14.86 16.55 23.22
C LEU A 492 15.20 17.35 24.48
N ILE A 493 15.64 16.70 25.55
CA ILE A 493 16.12 17.38 26.77
C ILE A 493 17.29 18.31 26.45
N ARG A 494 18.27 17.88 25.65
CA ARG A 494 19.41 18.70 25.28
C ARG A 494 18.98 19.94 24.50
N ILE A 495 18.07 19.79 23.53
CA ILE A 495 17.50 20.89 22.75
C ILE A 495 16.77 21.89 23.66
N TRP A 496 16.03 21.40 24.65
CA TRP A 496 15.30 22.23 25.60
C TRP A 496 16.19 22.88 26.66
N LYS A 497 17.30 22.24 27.07
CA LYS A 497 18.28 22.84 27.99
C LYS A 497 19.04 24.01 27.36
N ILE A 498 19.32 23.96 26.05
CA ILE A 498 19.93 25.08 25.29
C ILE A 498 19.00 26.33 25.27
N LYS A 499 17.74 26.18 25.67
CA LYS A 499 16.73 27.26 25.73
C LYS A 499 16.77 28.08 27.01
N LYS A 500 17.40 27.57 28.08
CA LYS A 500 17.70 28.32 29.31
C LYS A 500 19.13 28.85 29.20
#